data_AF-A0A3A0D5K9-F1
#
_entry.id   AF-A0A3A0D5K9-F1
#
_cell.length_a   1.000
_cell.length_b   1.000
_cell.length_c   1.000
_cell.angle_alpha   90.00
_cell.angle_beta   90.00
_cell.angle_gamma   90.00
#
_symmetry.space_group_name_H-M   'P 1'
#
loop_
_entity.id
_entity.type
_entity.pdbx_description
1 polymer ?
#
loop_
_entity_poly.entity_id
_entity_poly.type
_entity_poly.pdbx_seq_one_letter_code
_entity_poly.pdbx_strand_id
1 'polypeptide(L)'
;QRKFGAGGPFNANTPGPYRESAAVRGAGKVHSEEFKECVATMAQYVFDKFGKFPGTVPSIFILTYLQAHHLDLEFYDKHFTAGAYLETHARHHELWHRA
;
A
#
# COMPACT_ATOMS: atom_id res chain seq x y z
N GLN A 1 5.40 -11.49 15.05
CA GLN A 1 5.67 -11.72 13.61
C GLN A 1 4.90 -10.69 12.78
N ARG A 2 5.14 -10.34 11.51
CA ARG A 2 6.35 -10.12 10.66
C ARG A 2 5.85 -9.43 9.36
N LYS A 3 6.72 -8.81 8.57
CA LYS A 3 6.42 -8.35 7.20
C LYS A 3 6.26 -9.54 6.23
N PHE A 4 7.11 -10.56 6.37
CA PHE A 4 7.17 -11.77 5.53
C PHE A 4 6.76 -13.07 6.24
N GLY A 5 6.59 -13.06 7.57
CA GLY A 5 6.21 -14.25 8.37
C GLY A 5 4.71 -14.34 8.64
N ALA A 6 4.26 -15.23 9.53
CA ALA A 6 2.84 -15.46 9.77
C ALA A 6 2.11 -14.17 10.18
N GLY A 7 0.94 -13.96 9.57
CA GLY A 7 0.14 -12.73 9.70
C GLY A 7 0.69 -11.52 8.93
N GLY A 8 1.81 -11.67 8.21
CA GLY A 8 2.45 -10.61 7.45
C GLY A 8 1.89 -10.41 6.04
N PRO A 9 1.94 -9.19 5.49
CA PRO A 9 1.37 -8.90 4.18
C PRO A 9 2.01 -9.66 3.02
N PHE A 10 3.28 -10.10 3.14
CA PHE A 10 3.97 -10.89 2.12
C PHE A 10 3.99 -12.39 2.42
N ASN A 11 3.18 -12.85 3.37
CA ASN A 11 3.05 -14.27 3.66
C ASN A 11 1.89 -14.86 2.85
N ALA A 12 2.16 -15.93 2.10
CA ALA A 12 1.18 -16.57 1.23
C ALA A 12 -0.07 -17.11 1.97
N ASN A 13 0.07 -17.46 3.26
CA ASN A 13 -1.03 -17.96 4.08
C ASN A 13 -1.86 -16.83 4.72
N THR A 14 -1.51 -15.57 4.49
CA THR A 14 -2.30 -14.44 4.98
C THR A 14 -3.44 -14.17 4.00
N PRO A 15 -4.72 -14.22 4.42
CA PRO A 15 -5.85 -13.92 3.55
C PRO A 15 -5.74 -12.50 2.96
N GLY A 16 -6.29 -12.27 1.76
CA GLY A 16 -6.24 -10.96 1.11
C GLY A 16 -7.35 -10.77 0.08
N PRO A 17 -7.46 -9.54 -0.47
CA PRO A 17 -8.53 -9.18 -1.40
C PRO A 17 -8.30 -9.67 -2.83
N TYR A 18 -7.08 -10.14 -3.15
CA TYR A 18 -6.78 -10.63 -4.49
C TYR A 18 -7.36 -12.01 -4.71
N ARG A 19 -7.87 -12.26 -5.93
CA ARG A 19 -8.33 -13.59 -6.38
C ARG A 19 -7.28 -14.68 -6.15
N GLU A 20 -6.00 -14.34 -6.36
CA GLU A 20 -4.84 -15.22 -6.14
C GLU A 20 -3.97 -14.69 -4.99
N SER A 21 -4.58 -14.39 -3.84
CA SER A 21 -3.90 -13.76 -2.70
C SER A 21 -2.62 -14.46 -2.26
N ALA A 22 -2.58 -15.80 -2.27
CA ALA A 22 -1.37 -16.54 -1.92
C ALA A 22 -0.22 -16.27 -2.90
N ALA A 23 -0.49 -16.23 -4.20
CA ALA A 23 0.49 -15.96 -5.23
C ALA A 23 0.99 -14.51 -5.17
N VAL A 24 0.06 -13.54 -5.07
CA VAL A 24 0.42 -12.12 -5.01
C VAL A 24 1.25 -11.81 -3.76
N ARG A 25 0.84 -12.31 -2.59
CA ARG A 25 1.57 -12.07 -1.34
C ARG A 25 2.91 -12.80 -1.32
N GLY A 26 2.93 -14.07 -1.75
CA GLY A 26 4.14 -14.89 -1.82
C GLY A 26 5.18 -14.41 -2.83
N ALA A 27 4.79 -13.63 -3.84
CA ALA A 27 5.71 -12.99 -4.77
C ALA A 27 6.59 -11.89 -4.12
N GLY A 28 6.24 -11.46 -2.90
CA GLY A 28 7.05 -10.52 -2.12
C GLY A 28 8.41 -11.09 -1.76
N LYS A 29 9.44 -10.75 -2.54
CA LYS A 29 10.81 -11.20 -2.28
C LYS A 29 11.37 -10.54 -1.03
N VAL A 30 12.02 -11.35 -0.20
CA VAL A 30 12.89 -10.85 0.86
C VAL A 30 14.13 -10.25 0.21
N HIS A 31 14.54 -9.07 0.67
CA HIS A 31 15.71 -8.37 0.18
C HIS A 31 16.98 -9.20 0.41
N SER A 32 17.81 -9.36 -0.63
CA SER A 32 19.13 -10.00 -0.53
C SER A 32 20.08 -9.15 0.32
N GLU A 33 21.20 -9.75 0.76
CA GLU A 33 22.26 -8.98 1.45
C GLU A 33 22.82 -7.88 0.55
N GLU A 34 23.11 -8.18 -0.72
CA GLU A 34 23.55 -7.18 -1.71
C GLU A 34 22.58 -6.00 -1.82
N PHE A 35 21.26 -6.25 -1.84
CA PHE A 35 20.26 -5.18 -1.86
C PHE A 35 20.33 -4.33 -0.59
N LYS A 36 20.46 -4.97 0.58
CA LYS A 36 20.55 -4.27 1.87
C LYS A 36 21.81 -3.43 1.94
N GLU A 37 22.95 -3.94 1.47
CA GLU A 37 24.23 -3.24 1.43
C GLU A 37 24.17 -2.00 0.53
N CYS A 38 23.57 -2.13 -0.66
CA CYS A 38 23.36 -1.02 -1.58
C CYS A 38 22.53 0.10 -0.92
N VAL A 39 21.37 -0.25 -0.34
CA VAL A 39 20.50 0.72 0.34
C VAL A 39 21.16 1.34 1.58
N ALA A 40 21.87 0.53 2.37
CA ALA A 40 22.57 1.00 3.56
C ALA A 40 23.70 1.98 3.20
N THR A 41 24.44 1.73 2.12
CA THR A 41 25.48 2.64 1.61
C THR A 41 24.90 4.00 1.27
N MET A 42 23.77 4.03 0.56
CA MET A 42 23.07 5.28 0.23
C MET A 42 22.57 6.00 1.49
N ALA A 43 21.98 5.26 2.44
CA ALA A 43 21.49 5.83 3.69
C ALA A 43 22.62 6.42 4.55
N GLN A 44 23.77 5.73 4.62
CA GLN A 44 24.95 6.19 5.34
C GLN A 44 25.49 7.49 4.74
N TYR A 45 25.62 7.57 3.41
CA TYR A 45 26.02 8.82 2.74
C TYR A 45 25.08 9.99 3.08
N VAL A 46 23.76 9.77 3.07
CA VAL A 46 22.79 10.81 3.43
C VAL A 46 22.97 11.23 4.89
N PHE A 47 23.15 10.28 5.80
CA PHE A 47 23.36 10.58 7.21
C PHE A 47 24.67 11.34 7.44
N ASP A 48 25.78 10.90 6.87
CA ASP A 48 27.10 11.54 7.03
C ASP A 48 27.11 12.96 6.47
N LYS A 49 26.42 13.17 5.34
CA LYS A 49 26.39 14.46 4.66
C LYS A 49 25.44 15.47 5.30
N PHE A 50 24.29 15.02 5.80
CA PHE A 50 23.20 15.90 6.25
C PHE A 50 22.90 15.82 7.75
N GLY A 51 23.50 14.87 8.47
CA GLY A 51 23.27 14.61 9.91
C GLY A 51 21.89 14.03 10.23
N LYS A 52 21.08 13.71 9.21
CA LYS A 52 19.70 13.22 9.35
C LYS A 52 19.23 12.47 8.12
N PHE A 53 18.16 11.70 8.28
CA PHE A 53 17.42 11.10 7.18
C PHE A 53 15.94 11.51 7.25
N PRO A 54 15.31 11.89 6.12
CA PRO A 54 15.89 12.19 4.81
C PRO A 54 16.72 13.49 4.84
N GLY A 55 17.70 13.60 3.94
CA GLY A 55 18.74 14.65 4.04
C GLY A 55 18.24 16.08 3.89
N THR A 56 17.34 16.35 2.93
CA THR A 56 16.97 17.72 2.54
C THR A 56 15.49 18.07 2.76
N VAL A 57 14.61 17.08 2.93
CA VAL A 57 13.18 17.30 3.22
C VAL A 57 12.89 17.09 4.70
N PRO A 58 11.81 17.67 5.25
CA PRO A 58 11.39 17.38 6.61
C PRO A 58 11.21 15.87 6.84
N SER A 59 11.64 15.36 8.00
CA SER A 59 11.49 13.94 8.36
C SER A 59 10.04 13.50 8.48
N ILE A 60 9.13 14.44 8.69
CA ILE A 60 7.68 14.23 8.63
C ILE A 60 7.15 15.18 7.56
N PHE A 61 6.63 14.60 6.48
CA PHE A 61 5.99 15.34 5.40
C PHE A 61 4.53 14.87 5.32
N ILE A 62 3.59 15.69 5.80
CA ILE A 62 2.15 15.40 5.74
C ILE A 62 1.60 16.16 4.55
N LEU A 63 1.20 15.41 3.52
CA LEU A 63 0.43 15.94 2.41
C LEU A 63 -1.03 15.58 2.63
N THR A 64 -1.84 16.57 3.00
CA THR A 64 -3.27 16.38 3.17
C THR A 64 -3.91 16.30 1.79
N TYR A 65 -4.18 15.08 1.33
CA TYR A 65 -4.92 14.86 0.08
C TYR A 65 -6.37 14.51 0.42
N LEU A 66 -7.31 15.27 -0.14
CA LEU A 66 -8.71 14.86 -0.23
C LEU A 66 -8.99 14.55 -1.70
N GLN A 67 -9.26 13.27 -1.99
CA GLN A 67 -9.69 12.83 -3.31
C GLN A 67 -11.16 12.42 -3.23
N ALA A 68 -12.01 13.13 -3.97
CA ALA A 68 -13.38 12.70 -4.23
C ALA A 68 -13.46 12.24 -5.69
N HIS A 69 -13.96 11.04 -5.93
CA HIS A 69 -14.20 10.51 -7.27
C HIS A 69 -15.43 9.58 -7.26
N HIS A 70 -16.07 9.42 -8.41
CA HIS A 70 -17.09 8.39 -8.61
C HIS A 70 -16.40 7.05 -8.87
N LEU A 71 -16.66 6.08 -7.99
CA LEU A 71 -16.12 4.74 -8.15
C LEU A 71 -16.84 4.04 -9.31
N ASP A 72 -16.09 3.38 -10.18
CA ASP A 72 -16.65 2.49 -11.20
C ASP A 72 -17.13 1.19 -10.55
N LEU A 73 -18.41 1.15 -10.16
CA LEU A 73 -18.96 0.02 -9.43
C LEU A 73 -18.94 -1.28 -10.25
N GLU A 74 -19.17 -1.19 -11.57
CA GLU A 74 -19.23 -2.37 -12.45
C GLU A 74 -17.88 -3.10 -12.53
N PHE A 75 -16.77 -2.35 -12.55
CA PHE A 75 -15.44 -2.94 -12.49
C PHE A 75 -15.23 -3.75 -11.20
N TYR A 76 -15.63 -3.19 -10.06
CA TYR A 76 -15.44 -3.85 -8.76
C TYR A 76 -16.36 -5.06 -8.61
N ASP A 77 -17.61 -4.97 -9.03
CA ASP A 77 -18.56 -6.09 -9.00
C ASP A 77 -18.08 -7.27 -9.86
N LYS A 78 -17.45 -6.97 -10.99
CA LYS A 78 -16.92 -7.98 -11.90
C LYS A 78 -15.64 -8.65 -11.40
N HIS A 79 -14.77 -7.92 -10.71
CA HIS A 79 -13.39 -8.36 -10.46
C HIS A 79 -13.03 -8.59 -8.99
N PHE A 80 -13.83 -8.09 -8.04
CA PHE A 80 -13.52 -8.16 -6.61
C PHE A 80 -14.58 -8.96 -5.83
N THR A 81 -14.24 -9.32 -4.59
CA THR A 81 -15.15 -10.01 -3.68
C THR A 81 -16.16 -9.03 -3.07
N ALA A 82 -17.31 -9.55 -2.62
CA ALA A 82 -18.28 -8.76 -1.86
C ALA A 82 -17.59 -8.01 -0.69
N GLY A 83 -17.92 -6.72 -0.54
CA GLY A 83 -17.29 -5.82 0.44
C GLY A 83 -16.08 -5.04 -0.07
N ALA A 84 -15.77 -5.08 -1.37
CA ALA A 84 -14.67 -4.32 -1.97
C ALA A 84 -14.86 -2.79 -1.92
N TYR A 85 -16.10 -2.33 -1.72
CA TYR A 85 -16.46 -0.94 -1.48
C TYR A 85 -17.62 -0.86 -0.49
N LEU A 86 -17.78 0.30 0.16
CA LEU A 86 -18.82 0.56 1.15
C LEU A 86 -20.17 0.87 0.50
N GLU A 87 -21.28 0.68 1.23
CA GLU A 87 -22.62 1.07 0.77
C GLU A 87 -22.69 2.55 0.35
N THR A 88 -21.95 3.41 1.04
CA THR A 88 -21.87 4.84 0.70
C THR A 88 -21.25 5.10 -0.66
N HIS A 89 -20.34 4.24 -1.15
CA HIS A 89 -19.81 4.31 -2.52
C HIS A 89 -20.85 3.80 -3.53
N ALA A 90 -21.55 2.72 -3.19
CA ALA A 90 -22.60 2.12 -4.03
C ALA A 90 -23.71 3.13 -4.35
N ARG A 91 -24.07 3.93 -3.34
CA ARG A 91 -25.17 4.90 -3.41
C ARG A 91 -24.70 6.32 -3.71
N HIS A 92 -23.45 6.50 -4.14
CA HIS A 92 -22.89 7.85 -4.32
C HIS A 92 -23.73 8.70 -5.27
N HIS A 93 -24.30 8.12 -6.33
CA HIS A 93 -25.16 8.84 -7.26
C HIS A 93 -26.41 9.43 -6.57
N GLU A 94 -27.08 8.63 -5.74
CA GLU A 94 -28.26 9.04 -4.97
C GLU A 94 -27.92 10.06 -3.88
N LEU A 95 -26.77 9.88 -3.22
CA LEU A 95 -26.39 10.65 -2.04
C LEU A 95 -25.76 12.00 -2.39
N TRP A 96 -24.95 12.06 -3.45
CA TRP A 96 -24.14 13.24 -3.77
C TRP A 96 -24.83 14.20 -4.75
N HIS A 97 -25.70 13.68 -5.63
CA HIS A 97 -26.34 14.48 -6.69
C HIS A 97 -27.80 14.82 -6.40
N ARG A 98 -28.23 14.65 -5.14
CA ARG A 98 -29.56 15.03 -4.68
C ARG A 98 -29.61 16.56 -4.45
N ALA A 99 -29.69 17.31 -5.54
CA ALA A 99 -30.01 18.74 -5.54
C ALA A 99 -31.43 18.95 -6.05
#